data_AF-W9BN47-F1
#
_entry.id   AF-W9BN47-F1
#
_cell.length_a   1.000
_cell.length_b   1.000
_cell.length_c   1.000
_cell.angle_alpha   90.00
_cell.angle_beta   90.00
_cell.angle_gamma   90.00
#
_symmetry.space_group_name_H-M   'P 1'
#
loop_
_entity.id
_entity.type
_entity.pdbx_description
1 polymer ?
#
loop_
_entity_poly.entity_id
_entity_poly.type
_entity_poly.pdbx_seq_one_letter_code
_entity_poly.pdbx_strand_id
1 'polypeptide(L)'
;MFSHAAVASLNNLEMMVYHYVIKNRDKVMYMTIRELAEAAGVSTTTVLRFCRKLQCEGYSEFRVRFKLYLEQNEPQQANIGASEIMSFFKSVNNDEFDELLEQAVDIILASERIIFVGAGTSGALAKYGARFFSNVGKFSNHIDDPYFPVTNDMARNALAIVLSVSGETEEILRFASQFSLHHCKVMSITSHEHSRLAKLADFNLSWHVPQTRIGGVYDITTQIPVIYILESLGRKLARKIS
;
A
#
# COMPACT_ATOMS: atom_id res chain seq x y z
N MET A 1 3.51 -13.08 13.81
CA MET A 1 3.58 -14.34 14.58
C MET A 1 4.32 -15.45 13.82
N PHE A 2 4.00 -15.72 12.55
CA PHE A 2 4.69 -16.74 11.74
C PHE A 2 5.75 -16.12 10.83
N SER A 3 7.01 -16.06 11.27
CA SER A 3 8.11 -15.58 10.42
C SER A 3 8.53 -16.68 9.42
N HIS A 4 9.11 -16.29 8.28
CA HIS A 4 9.60 -17.23 7.28
C HIS A 4 10.62 -18.23 7.88
N ALA A 5 11.53 -17.74 8.73
CA ALA A 5 12.50 -18.58 9.44
C ALA A 5 11.84 -19.58 10.41
N ALA A 6 10.79 -19.16 11.13
CA ALA A 6 10.10 -20.04 12.05
C ALA A 6 9.33 -21.16 11.31
N VAL A 7 8.64 -20.83 10.22
CA VAL A 7 7.90 -21.81 9.41
C VAL A 7 8.85 -22.80 8.73
N ALA A 8 9.99 -22.33 8.19
CA ALA A 8 11.00 -23.19 7.57
C ALA A 8 11.63 -24.20 8.55
N SER A 9 11.57 -23.93 9.85
CA SER A 9 12.12 -24.82 10.88
C SER A 9 11.19 -25.98 11.26
N LEU A 10 9.93 -25.98 10.83
CA LEU A 10 8.92 -26.97 11.22
C LEU A 10 9.13 -28.31 10.51
N ASN A 11 8.97 -29.42 11.23
CA ASN A 11 8.93 -30.75 10.62
C ASN A 11 7.54 -31.05 10.04
N ASN A 12 7.38 -32.21 9.38
CA ASN A 12 6.11 -32.58 8.73
C ASN A 12 4.90 -32.55 9.68
N LEU A 13 5.04 -33.06 10.91
CA LEU A 13 3.93 -33.10 11.88
C LEU A 13 3.61 -31.70 12.43
N GLU A 14 4.63 -30.87 12.65
CA GLU A 14 4.44 -29.48 13.06
C GLU A 14 3.86 -28.62 11.93
N MET A 15 4.18 -28.94 10.67
CA MET A 15 3.56 -28.31 9.51
C MET A 15 2.08 -28.66 9.39
N MET A 16 1.66 -29.86 9.77
CA MET A 16 0.23 -30.19 9.86
C MET A 16 -0.50 -29.28 10.86
N VAL A 17 0.12 -29.03 12.02
CA VAL A 17 -0.42 -28.07 13.02
C VAL A 17 -0.49 -26.67 12.41
N TYR A 18 0.59 -26.20 11.78
CA TYR A 18 0.62 -24.90 11.12
C TYR A 18 -0.51 -24.76 10.09
N HIS A 19 -0.65 -25.73 9.18
CA HIS A 19 -1.67 -25.73 8.14
C HIS A 19 -3.09 -25.70 8.72
N TYR A 20 -3.33 -26.45 9.79
CA TYR A 20 -4.62 -26.41 10.47
C TYR A 20 -4.90 -25.03 11.08
N VAL A 21 -3.91 -24.46 11.79
CA VAL A 21 -3.99 -23.16 12.46
C VAL A 21 -4.29 -22.04 11.46
N ILE A 22 -3.58 -21.98 10.33
CA ILE A 22 -3.78 -20.91 9.34
C ILE A 22 -5.13 -21.01 8.61
N LYS A 23 -5.69 -22.22 8.50
CA LYS A 23 -6.95 -22.49 7.80
C LYS A 23 -8.17 -22.31 8.71
N ASN A 24 -8.01 -22.43 10.02
CA ASN A 24 -9.11 -22.42 11.00
C ASN A 24 -8.90 -21.39 12.12
N ARG A 25 -8.46 -20.17 11.75
CA ARG A 25 -8.01 -19.12 12.68
C ARG A 25 -9.02 -18.84 13.80
N ASP A 26 -10.28 -18.65 13.43
CA ASP A 26 -11.36 -18.27 14.36
C ASP A 26 -11.70 -19.38 15.37
N LYS A 27 -11.43 -20.64 15.03
CA LYS A 27 -11.72 -21.80 15.89
C LYS A 27 -10.58 -22.08 16.86
N VAL A 28 -9.34 -21.97 16.37
CA VAL A 28 -8.13 -22.35 17.11
C VAL A 28 -7.95 -21.55 18.39
N MET A 29 -8.40 -20.28 18.41
CA MET A 29 -8.33 -19.44 19.62
C MET A 29 -9.19 -19.97 20.78
N TYR A 30 -10.23 -20.77 20.50
CA TYR A 30 -11.13 -21.34 21.49
C TYR A 30 -10.82 -22.81 21.83
N MET A 31 -9.98 -23.46 21.02
CA MET A 31 -9.60 -24.86 21.24
C MET A 31 -8.68 -25.02 22.45
N THR A 32 -8.82 -26.16 23.10
CA THR A 32 -7.83 -26.75 23.99
C THR A 32 -6.71 -27.40 23.18
N ILE A 33 -5.58 -27.69 23.84
CA ILE A 33 -4.46 -28.35 23.16
C ILE A 33 -4.83 -29.73 22.61
N ARG A 34 -5.76 -30.42 23.28
CA ARG A 34 -6.23 -31.75 22.87
C ARG A 34 -7.08 -31.65 21.62
N GLU A 35 -8.02 -30.70 21.58
CA GLU A 35 -8.86 -30.45 20.40
C GLU A 35 -8.03 -30.02 19.19
N LEU A 36 -7.03 -29.16 19.38
CA LEU A 36 -6.14 -28.77 18.29
C LEU A 36 -5.30 -29.96 17.80
N ALA A 37 -4.79 -30.78 18.71
CA ALA A 37 -4.00 -31.96 18.36
C ALA A 37 -4.85 -32.96 17.56
N GLU A 38 -6.07 -33.24 18.02
CA GLU A 38 -7.02 -34.11 17.33
C GLU A 38 -7.39 -33.58 15.96
N ALA A 39 -7.76 -32.30 15.86
CA ALA A 39 -8.19 -31.70 14.61
C ALA A 39 -7.05 -31.57 13.58
N ALA A 40 -5.81 -31.41 14.04
CA ALA A 40 -4.62 -31.43 13.20
C ALA A 40 -4.07 -32.84 12.93
N GLY A 41 -4.63 -33.89 13.54
CA GLY A 41 -4.19 -35.28 13.36
C GLY A 41 -2.81 -35.58 13.98
N VAL A 42 -2.46 -34.94 15.09
CA VAL A 42 -1.15 -35.08 15.76
C VAL A 42 -1.29 -35.30 17.27
N SER A 43 -0.18 -35.57 17.97
CA SER A 43 -0.15 -35.60 19.43
C SER A 43 -0.03 -34.21 20.05
N THR A 44 -0.49 -34.05 21.30
CA THR A 44 -0.32 -32.80 22.07
C THR A 44 1.15 -32.39 22.24
N THR A 45 2.07 -33.37 22.32
CA THR A 45 3.51 -33.12 22.35
C THR A 45 4.03 -32.46 21.07
N THR A 46 3.47 -32.82 19.90
CA THR A 46 3.79 -32.13 18.64
C THR A 46 3.28 -30.69 18.65
N VAL A 47 2.08 -30.44 19.15
CA VAL A 47 1.55 -29.07 19.30
C VAL A 47 2.43 -28.22 20.22
N LEU A 48 2.93 -28.78 21.33
CA LEU A 48 3.87 -28.08 22.22
C LEU A 48 5.21 -27.76 21.54
N ARG A 49 5.77 -28.69 20.76
CA ARG A 49 7.02 -28.44 20.01
C ARG A 49 6.85 -27.35 18.96
N PHE A 50 5.71 -27.35 18.25
CA PHE A 50 5.32 -26.28 17.35
C PHE A 50 5.26 -24.92 18.08
N CYS A 51 4.60 -24.84 19.23
CA CYS A 51 4.54 -23.60 20.02
C CYS A 51 5.93 -23.09 20.43
N ARG A 52 6.84 -23.99 20.85
CA ARG A 52 8.20 -23.62 21.23
C ARG A 52 9.03 -23.09 20.06
N LYS A 53 8.86 -23.64 18.85
CA LYS A 53 9.52 -23.11 17.63
C LYS A 53 9.01 -21.71 17.25
N LEU A 54 7.79 -21.38 17.66
CA LEU A 54 7.24 -20.02 17.57
C LEU A 54 7.59 -19.13 18.77
N GLN A 55 8.57 -19.55 19.59
CA GLN A 55 9.04 -18.83 20.77
C GLN A 55 7.92 -18.56 21.79
N CYS A 56 6.99 -19.52 21.94
CA CYS A 56 6.01 -19.53 23.02
C CYS A 56 6.43 -20.58 24.07
N GLU A 57 6.31 -20.26 25.35
CA GLU A 57 6.61 -21.18 26.46
C GLU A 57 5.67 -22.40 26.47
N GLY A 58 4.45 -22.23 25.96
CA GLY A 58 3.48 -23.30 25.82
C GLY A 58 2.25 -22.92 25.00
N TYR A 59 1.26 -23.82 24.98
CA TYR A 59 0.04 -23.65 24.18
C TYR A 59 -0.85 -22.51 24.67
N SER A 60 -0.92 -22.27 25.98
CA SER A 60 -1.72 -21.17 26.54
C SER A 60 -1.20 -19.82 26.08
N GLU A 61 0.12 -19.61 26.11
CA GLU A 61 0.75 -18.38 25.60
C GLU A 61 0.57 -18.26 24.08
N PHE A 62 0.76 -19.37 23.35
CA PHE A 62 0.48 -19.40 21.92
C PHE A 62 -0.95 -18.94 21.61
N ARG A 63 -1.97 -19.43 22.33
CA ARG A 63 -3.37 -19.03 22.14
C ARG A 63 -3.59 -17.54 22.38
N VAL A 64 -3.02 -16.99 23.46
CA VAL A 64 -3.14 -15.57 23.79
C VAL A 64 -2.48 -14.71 22.70
N ARG A 65 -1.25 -15.05 22.31
CA ARG A 65 -0.51 -14.35 21.26
C ARG A 65 -1.19 -14.48 19.89
N PHE A 66 -1.78 -15.64 19.61
CA PHE A 66 -2.54 -15.87 18.39
C PHE A 66 -3.83 -15.06 18.37
N LYS A 67 -4.56 -14.99 19.50
CA LYS A 67 -5.74 -14.14 19.65
C LYS A 67 -5.40 -12.66 19.45
N LEU A 68 -4.38 -12.14 20.11
CA LEU A 68 -3.92 -10.75 19.93
C LEU A 68 -3.45 -10.49 18.49
N TYR A 69 -2.78 -11.46 17.88
CA TYR A 69 -2.41 -11.40 16.47
C TYR A 69 -3.65 -11.34 15.57
N LEU A 70 -4.71 -12.10 15.86
CA LEU A 70 -5.97 -12.02 15.12
C LEU A 70 -6.69 -10.70 15.38
N GLU A 71 -6.78 -10.20 16.61
CA GLU A 71 -7.43 -8.92 16.94
C GLU A 71 -6.73 -7.72 16.30
N GLN A 72 -5.40 -7.76 16.16
CA GLN A 72 -4.64 -6.76 15.40
C GLN A 72 -4.83 -6.88 13.88
N ASN A 73 -5.30 -8.03 13.39
CA ASN A 73 -5.48 -8.32 11.96
C ASN A 73 -6.95 -8.55 11.57
N GLU A 74 -7.89 -8.42 12.51
CA GLU A 74 -9.32 -8.46 12.23
C GLU A 74 -9.68 -7.09 11.64
N PRO A 75 -10.20 -7.04 10.40
CA PRO A 75 -10.80 -5.82 9.92
C PRO A 75 -12.01 -5.55 10.79
N GLN A 76 -11.96 -4.45 11.55
CA GLN A 76 -13.06 -3.98 12.38
C GLN A 76 -14.32 -3.93 11.50
N GLN A 77 -15.28 -4.83 11.76
CA GLN A 77 -16.56 -4.89 11.04
C GLN A 77 -17.43 -3.68 11.43
N ALA A 78 -17.10 -2.51 10.90
CA ALA A 78 -17.93 -1.32 10.98
C ALA A 78 -17.79 -0.55 9.67
N ASN A 79 -18.74 -0.68 8.74
CA ASN A 79 -18.88 0.16 7.55
C ASN A 79 -17.57 0.53 6.83
N ILE A 80 -16.70 -0.46 6.60
CA ILE A 80 -15.29 -0.31 6.21
C ILE A 80 -15.08 0.63 5.00
N GLY A 81 -16.05 0.77 4.09
CA GLY A 81 -15.93 1.76 3.00
C GLY A 81 -16.29 3.19 3.40
N ALA A 82 -17.55 3.43 3.78
CA ALA A 82 -18.14 4.77 3.76
C ALA A 82 -17.55 5.70 4.84
N SER A 83 -17.30 5.22 6.05
CA SER A 83 -16.75 6.05 7.13
C SER A 83 -15.32 6.47 6.86
N GLU A 84 -14.50 5.57 6.30
CA GLU A 84 -13.12 5.86 5.91
C GLU A 84 -13.08 6.92 4.82
N ILE A 85 -13.92 6.76 3.79
CA ILE A 85 -14.05 7.74 2.70
C ILE A 85 -14.53 9.09 3.24
N MET A 86 -15.52 9.11 4.14
CA MET A 86 -15.98 10.35 4.77
C MET A 86 -14.89 11.01 5.62
N SER A 87 -14.09 10.23 6.35
CA SER A 87 -12.96 10.78 7.12
C SER A 87 -11.90 11.39 6.22
N PHE A 88 -11.60 10.75 5.08
CA PHE A 88 -10.73 11.30 4.06
C PHE A 88 -11.26 12.63 3.52
N PHE A 89 -12.55 12.69 3.13
CA PHE A 89 -13.11 13.96 2.65
C PHE A 89 -13.07 15.07 3.70
N LYS A 90 -13.27 14.75 4.98
CA LYS A 90 -13.10 15.73 6.06
C LYS A 90 -11.65 16.20 6.19
N SER A 91 -10.66 15.31 6.00
CA SER A 91 -9.24 15.68 6.13
C SER A 91 -8.71 16.50 4.97
N VAL A 92 -9.33 16.43 3.79
CA VAL A 92 -8.92 17.21 2.60
C VAL A 92 -9.81 18.41 2.29
N ASN A 93 -10.93 18.57 2.99
CA ASN A 93 -11.83 19.71 2.83
C ASN A 93 -11.43 20.86 3.77
N ASN A 94 -10.25 21.43 3.53
CA ASN A 94 -9.71 22.59 4.22
C ASN A 94 -8.80 23.40 3.28
N ASP A 95 -8.52 24.65 3.67
CA ASP A 95 -7.76 25.59 2.85
C ASP A 95 -6.29 25.15 2.66
N GLU A 96 -5.67 24.53 3.68
CA GLU A 96 -4.29 24.04 3.61
C GLU A 96 -4.11 22.99 2.51
N PHE A 97 -5.04 22.05 2.40
CA PHE A 97 -5.00 21.06 1.33
C PHE A 97 -5.28 21.68 -0.04
N ASP A 98 -6.17 22.67 -0.12
CA ASP A 98 -6.44 23.38 -1.37
C ASP A 98 -5.21 24.16 -1.87
N GLU A 99 -4.49 24.81 -0.95
CA GLU A 99 -3.20 25.47 -1.24
C GLU A 99 -2.14 24.49 -1.73
N LEU A 100 -2.05 23.29 -1.13
CA LEU A 100 -1.16 22.23 -1.62
C LEU A 100 -1.51 21.78 -3.04
N LEU A 101 -2.80 21.65 -3.36
CA LEU A 101 -3.25 21.35 -4.72
C LEU A 101 -2.91 22.48 -5.69
N GLU A 102 -3.04 23.74 -5.30
CA GLU A 102 -2.66 24.89 -6.14
C GLU A 102 -1.15 24.88 -6.44
N GLN A 103 -0.31 24.65 -5.43
CA GLN A 103 1.15 24.51 -5.62
C GLN A 103 1.49 23.37 -6.58
N ALA A 104 0.83 22.22 -6.43
CA ALA A 104 1.01 21.10 -7.34
C ALA A 104 0.60 21.44 -8.78
N VAL A 105 -0.53 22.15 -8.96
CA VAL A 105 -1.01 22.61 -10.28
C VAL A 105 0.00 23.54 -10.94
N ASP A 106 0.64 24.44 -10.19
CA ASP A 106 1.66 25.35 -10.74
C ASP A 106 2.91 24.60 -11.23
N ILE A 107 3.33 23.56 -10.51
CA ILE A 107 4.41 22.66 -10.95
C ILE A 107 4.02 21.92 -12.25
N ILE A 108 2.78 21.42 -12.31
CA ILE A 108 2.23 20.75 -13.50
C ILE A 108 2.16 21.72 -14.69
N LEU A 109 1.74 22.96 -14.47
CA LEU A 109 1.64 23.98 -15.50
C LEU A 109 3.01 24.31 -16.12
N ALA A 110 4.03 24.47 -15.29
CA ALA A 110 5.40 24.76 -15.71
C ALA A 110 6.07 23.61 -16.49
N SER A 111 5.49 22.41 -16.47
CA SER A 111 6.04 21.22 -17.12
C SER A 111 5.44 21.02 -18.52
N GLU A 112 6.29 20.68 -19.50
CA GLU A 112 5.85 20.43 -20.89
C GLU A 112 5.13 19.09 -21.02
N ARG A 113 5.61 18.08 -20.29
CA ARG A 113 5.07 16.72 -20.33
C ARG A 113 4.94 16.15 -18.93
N ILE A 114 3.95 15.29 -18.74
CA ILE A 114 3.67 14.62 -17.47
C ILE A 114 3.82 13.12 -17.65
N ILE A 115 4.59 12.47 -16.77
CA ILE A 115 4.81 11.03 -16.80
C ILE A 115 4.29 10.44 -15.49
N PHE A 116 3.17 9.73 -15.57
CA PHE A 116 2.61 9.04 -14.42
C PHE A 116 3.30 7.69 -14.24
N VAL A 117 3.66 7.33 -13.01
CA VAL A 117 4.39 6.09 -12.72
C VAL A 117 3.70 5.37 -11.57
N GLY A 118 3.52 4.06 -11.68
CA GLY A 118 3.00 3.23 -10.59
C GLY A 118 3.03 1.75 -10.96
N ALA A 119 2.85 0.85 -9.99
CA ALA A 119 2.77 -0.58 -10.25
C ALA A 119 1.45 -1.15 -9.71
N GLY A 120 0.95 -2.22 -10.34
CA GLY A 120 -0.32 -2.85 -9.97
C GLY A 120 -1.49 -1.87 -10.04
N THR A 121 -2.27 -1.76 -8.95
CA THR A 121 -3.40 -0.80 -8.87
C THR A 121 -2.94 0.64 -9.08
N SER A 122 -1.78 1.03 -8.53
CA SER A 122 -1.21 2.36 -8.77
C SER A 122 -0.83 2.57 -10.23
N GLY A 123 -0.41 1.52 -10.95
CA GLY A 123 -0.14 1.58 -12.39
C GLY A 123 -1.41 1.82 -13.21
N ALA A 124 -2.52 1.16 -12.84
CA ALA A 124 -3.82 1.42 -13.46
C ALA A 124 -4.30 2.87 -13.22
N LEU A 125 -4.06 3.42 -12.03
CA LEU A 125 -4.36 4.82 -11.71
C LEU A 125 -3.41 5.80 -12.41
N ALA A 126 -2.15 5.42 -12.61
CA ALA A 126 -1.19 6.20 -13.41
C ALA A 126 -1.69 6.31 -14.86
N LYS A 127 -2.17 5.21 -15.43
CA LYS A 127 -2.80 5.19 -16.75
C LYS A 127 -4.05 6.06 -16.82
N TYR A 128 -4.91 5.99 -15.80
CA TYR A 128 -6.09 6.85 -15.69
C TYR A 128 -5.69 8.34 -15.62
N GLY A 129 -4.74 8.70 -14.76
CA GLY A 129 -4.22 10.07 -14.62
C GLY A 129 -3.65 10.60 -15.92
N ALA A 130 -2.82 9.82 -16.61
CA ALA A 130 -2.27 10.18 -17.92
C ALA A 130 -3.38 10.47 -18.93
N ARG A 131 -4.43 9.63 -19.00
CA ARG A 131 -5.57 9.87 -19.89
C ARG A 131 -6.35 11.11 -19.49
N PHE A 132 -6.61 11.30 -18.19
CA PHE A 132 -7.36 12.45 -17.69
C PHE A 132 -6.65 13.77 -18.02
N PHE A 133 -5.34 13.85 -17.76
CA PHE A 133 -4.55 15.05 -18.03
C PHE A 133 -4.37 15.31 -19.53
N SER A 134 -4.36 14.26 -20.36
CA SER A 134 -4.42 14.41 -21.81
C SER A 134 -5.73 15.08 -22.26
N ASN A 135 -6.87 14.72 -21.65
CA ASN A 135 -8.15 15.37 -21.96
C ASN A 135 -8.17 16.86 -21.55
N VAL A 136 -7.37 17.25 -20.54
CA VAL A 136 -7.21 18.62 -20.07
C VAL A 136 -6.19 19.42 -20.90
N GLY A 137 -5.53 18.79 -21.88
CA GLY A 137 -4.63 19.47 -22.82
C GLY A 137 -3.13 19.36 -22.47
N LYS A 138 -2.75 18.55 -21.47
CA LYS A 138 -1.33 18.27 -21.17
C LYS A 138 -0.86 17.01 -21.88
N PHE A 139 0.31 17.07 -22.51
CA PHE A 139 0.94 15.87 -23.06
C PHE A 139 1.36 14.93 -21.93
N SER A 140 0.64 13.82 -21.77
CA SER A 140 0.75 12.95 -20.60
C SER A 140 0.87 11.47 -20.98
N ASN A 141 1.81 10.76 -20.36
CA ASN A 141 2.02 9.32 -20.56
C ASN A 141 2.07 8.58 -19.21
N HIS A 142 2.08 7.25 -19.25
CA HIS A 142 2.20 6.42 -18.05
C HIS A 142 3.27 5.34 -18.22
N ILE A 143 3.85 4.91 -17.10
CA ILE A 143 4.74 3.77 -16.95
C ILE A 143 4.15 2.88 -15.85
N ASP A 144 3.71 1.68 -16.24
CA ASP A 144 3.20 0.65 -15.33
C ASP A 144 4.03 -0.64 -15.29
N ASP A 145 5.03 -0.75 -16.18
CA ASP A 145 6.06 -1.77 -16.16
C ASP A 145 7.18 -1.37 -15.17
N PRO A 146 7.40 -2.13 -14.08
CA PRO A 146 8.44 -1.86 -13.09
C PRO A 146 9.87 -1.78 -13.69
N TYR A 147 10.11 -2.41 -14.84
CA TYR A 147 11.44 -2.52 -15.46
C TYR A 147 11.64 -1.58 -16.65
N PHE A 148 10.68 -0.68 -16.90
CA PHE A 148 10.75 0.26 -18.00
C PHE A 148 12.00 1.17 -17.91
N PRO A 149 12.78 1.34 -18.99
CA PRO A 149 13.97 2.17 -18.96
C PRO A 149 13.62 3.67 -19.01
N VAL A 150 14.00 4.41 -17.97
CA VAL A 150 13.94 5.88 -18.00
C VAL A 150 15.13 6.43 -18.77
N THR A 151 14.88 7.27 -19.77
CA THR A 151 15.92 7.92 -20.57
C THR A 151 15.96 9.43 -20.29
N ASN A 152 17.10 10.06 -20.55
CA ASN A 152 17.25 11.51 -20.38
C ASN A 152 16.27 12.31 -21.25
N ASP A 153 16.05 11.87 -22.50
CA ASP A 153 15.12 12.54 -23.41
C ASP A 153 13.68 12.50 -22.88
N MET A 154 13.26 11.36 -22.33
CA MET A 154 11.96 11.21 -21.70
C MET A 154 11.79 12.16 -20.51
N ALA A 155 12.81 12.23 -19.65
CA ALA A 155 12.83 13.02 -18.41
C ALA A 155 12.96 14.55 -18.66
N ARG A 156 13.46 14.97 -19.82
CA ARG A 156 13.69 16.38 -20.14
C ARG A 156 12.40 17.19 -20.15
N ASN A 157 12.39 18.32 -19.43
CA ASN A 157 11.26 19.24 -19.27
C ASN A 157 9.96 18.52 -18.83
N ALA A 158 10.11 17.39 -18.15
CA ALA A 158 9.02 16.56 -17.68
C ALA A 158 8.77 16.75 -16.18
N LEU A 159 7.58 16.36 -15.76
CA LEU A 159 7.24 16.05 -14.39
C LEU A 159 6.91 14.57 -14.29
N ALA A 160 7.60 13.86 -13.40
CA ALA A 160 7.20 12.50 -13.02
C ALA A 160 6.23 12.57 -11.84
N ILE A 161 5.01 12.03 -12.01
CA ILE A 161 4.03 11.87 -10.93
C ILE A 161 4.01 10.40 -10.52
N VAL A 162 4.60 10.09 -9.37
CA VAL A 162 4.83 8.72 -8.89
C VAL A 162 3.79 8.32 -7.84
N LEU A 163 2.98 7.33 -8.16
CA LEU A 163 1.88 6.82 -7.35
C LEU A 163 2.33 5.58 -6.58
N SER A 164 2.32 5.63 -5.25
CA SER A 164 2.54 4.45 -4.41
C SER A 164 1.86 4.60 -3.07
N VAL A 165 0.95 3.68 -2.75
CA VAL A 165 0.22 3.69 -1.48
C VAL A 165 1.22 3.65 -0.31
N SER A 166 2.08 2.64 -0.25
CA SER A 166 3.08 2.53 0.83
C SER A 166 4.21 3.52 0.69
N GLY A 167 4.58 3.91 -0.53
CA GLY A 167 5.80 4.68 -0.78
C GLY A 167 7.10 3.89 -0.52
N GLU A 168 7.01 2.56 -0.39
CA GLU A 168 8.14 1.68 -0.02
C GLU A 168 8.47 0.62 -1.07
N THR A 169 7.74 0.58 -2.20
CA THR A 169 8.01 -0.38 -3.28
C THR A 169 9.33 -0.05 -3.97
N GLU A 170 10.32 -0.94 -3.89
CA GLU A 170 11.70 -0.70 -4.37
C GLU A 170 11.76 -0.34 -5.85
N GLU A 171 10.98 -1.00 -6.70
CA GLU A 171 10.94 -0.68 -8.13
C GLU A 171 10.40 0.73 -8.40
N ILE A 172 9.48 1.21 -7.57
CA ILE A 172 8.92 2.57 -7.67
C ILE A 172 9.91 3.62 -7.14
N LEU A 173 10.61 3.30 -6.04
CA LEU A 173 11.69 4.15 -5.52
C LEU A 173 12.83 4.31 -6.52
N ARG A 174 13.13 3.25 -7.28
CA ARG A 174 14.09 3.31 -8.38
C ARG A 174 13.67 4.31 -9.46
N PHE A 175 12.38 4.36 -9.85
CA PHE A 175 11.90 5.35 -10.80
C PHE A 175 12.08 6.78 -10.31
N ALA A 176 11.66 7.09 -9.07
CA ALA A 176 11.88 8.42 -8.49
C ALA A 176 13.36 8.82 -8.53
N SER A 177 14.25 7.88 -8.19
CA SER A 177 15.70 8.11 -8.24
C SER A 177 16.21 8.34 -9.67
N GLN A 178 15.74 7.56 -10.66
CA GLN A 178 16.14 7.70 -12.06
C GLN A 178 15.68 9.02 -12.67
N PHE A 179 14.43 9.45 -12.42
CA PHE A 179 13.95 10.75 -12.86
C PHE A 179 14.75 11.89 -12.24
N SER A 180 15.03 11.82 -10.94
CA SER A 180 15.87 12.79 -10.24
C SER A 180 17.29 12.87 -10.82
N LEU A 181 17.91 11.72 -11.13
CA LEU A 181 19.23 11.64 -11.79
C LEU A 181 19.25 12.32 -13.17
N HIS A 182 18.10 12.36 -13.86
CA HIS A 182 17.94 13.06 -15.14
C HIS A 182 17.40 14.49 -14.98
N HIS A 183 17.47 15.06 -13.77
CA HIS A 183 17.00 16.41 -13.45
C HIS A 183 15.51 16.66 -13.77
N CYS A 184 14.72 15.59 -13.81
CA CYS A 184 13.26 15.67 -13.90
C CYS A 184 12.70 15.89 -12.50
N LYS A 185 11.74 16.81 -12.37
CA LYS A 185 11.02 17.00 -11.10
C LYS A 185 10.18 15.76 -10.81
N VAL A 186 10.16 15.37 -9.55
CA VAL A 186 9.40 14.23 -9.05
C VAL A 186 8.33 14.72 -8.08
N MET A 187 7.07 14.48 -8.43
CA MET A 187 5.93 14.63 -7.53
C MET A 187 5.48 13.24 -7.11
N SER A 188 5.18 13.03 -5.83
CA SER A 188 4.67 11.76 -5.33
C SER A 188 3.25 11.88 -4.76
N ILE A 189 2.47 10.80 -4.89
CA ILE A 189 1.16 10.65 -4.24
C ILE A 189 1.21 9.38 -3.40
N THR A 190 1.13 9.54 -2.07
CA THR A 190 1.38 8.47 -1.08
C THR A 190 0.34 8.47 0.04
N SER A 191 0.23 7.37 0.78
CA SER A 191 -0.68 7.29 1.94
C SER A 191 -0.13 7.91 3.24
N HIS A 192 1.10 8.42 3.22
CA HIS A 192 1.73 9.09 4.36
C HIS A 192 3.00 9.82 3.95
N GLU A 193 3.23 10.97 4.58
CA GLU A 193 4.32 11.91 4.29
C GLU A 193 5.74 11.43 4.68
N HIS A 194 5.86 10.43 5.55
CA HIS A 194 7.18 9.98 6.04
C HIS A 194 7.79 8.82 5.25
N SER A 195 7.13 8.36 4.19
CA SER A 195 7.61 7.27 3.33
C SER A 195 8.93 7.62 2.62
N ARG A 196 9.69 6.60 2.19
CA ARG A 196 10.91 6.80 1.39
C ARG A 196 10.62 7.57 0.10
N LEU A 197 9.53 7.24 -0.58
CA LEU A 197 9.16 7.93 -1.82
C LEU A 197 8.86 9.41 -1.59
N ALA A 198 8.12 9.75 -0.52
CA ALA A 198 7.81 11.13 -0.18
C ALA A 198 9.08 11.97 0.07
N LYS A 199 10.09 11.38 0.71
CA LYS A 199 11.39 12.03 0.97
C LYS A 199 12.27 12.19 -0.27
N LEU A 200 12.10 11.33 -1.28
CA LEU A 200 12.84 11.40 -2.54
C LEU A 200 12.19 12.37 -3.55
N ALA A 201 10.91 12.70 -3.36
CA ALA A 201 10.17 13.59 -4.26
C ALA A 201 10.46 15.07 -3.94
N ASP A 202 10.44 15.91 -4.98
CA ASP A 202 10.50 17.36 -4.83
C ASP A 202 9.20 17.93 -4.25
N PHE A 203 8.09 17.21 -4.44
CA PHE A 203 6.77 17.56 -3.91
C PHE A 203 5.97 16.30 -3.58
N ASN A 204 5.32 16.24 -2.42
CA ASN A 204 4.51 15.10 -2.01
C ASN A 204 3.09 15.53 -1.67
N LEU A 205 2.11 14.86 -2.28
CA LEU A 205 0.70 14.91 -1.90
C LEU A 205 0.39 13.63 -1.13
N SER A 206 0.30 13.75 0.20
CA SER A 206 -0.13 12.64 1.03
C SER A 206 -1.62 12.66 1.30
N TRP A 207 -2.20 11.48 1.42
CA TRP A 207 -3.58 11.28 1.88
C TRP A 207 -3.58 10.26 3.00
N HIS A 208 -4.59 10.29 3.87
CA HIS A 208 -4.68 9.34 4.98
C HIS A 208 -5.98 8.55 4.95
N VAL A 209 -5.86 7.24 4.79
CA VAL A 209 -6.92 6.25 5.00
C VAL A 209 -6.26 4.99 5.58
N PRO A 210 -6.89 4.31 6.57
CA PRO A 210 -6.38 3.04 7.07
C PRO A 210 -6.11 2.04 5.95
N GLN A 211 -4.93 1.43 5.95
CA GLN A 211 -4.61 0.41 4.95
C GLN A 211 -5.38 -0.89 5.28
N THR A 212 -6.12 -1.39 4.30
CA THR A 212 -6.86 -2.64 4.42
C THR A 212 -6.17 -3.72 3.60
N ARG A 213 -5.65 -4.76 4.27
CA ARG A 213 -4.98 -5.89 3.61
C ARG A 213 -5.65 -7.21 3.93
N ILE A 214 -6.01 -7.98 2.90
CA ILE A 214 -6.50 -9.35 3.04
C ILE A 214 -5.32 -10.30 3.18
N GLY A 215 -5.31 -11.06 4.27
CA GLY A 215 -4.26 -12.06 4.54
C GLY A 215 -2.87 -11.45 4.73
N GLY A 216 -2.77 -10.14 4.96
CA GLY A 216 -1.50 -9.40 5.08
C GLY A 216 -0.75 -9.19 3.76
N VAL A 217 -1.27 -9.71 2.64
CA VAL A 217 -0.57 -9.73 1.34
C VAL A 217 -1.31 -8.90 0.30
N TYR A 218 -2.64 -9.01 0.22
CA TYR A 218 -3.42 -8.34 -0.81
C TYR A 218 -3.96 -7.01 -0.30
N ASP A 219 -3.42 -5.92 -0.82
CA ASP A 219 -3.88 -4.58 -0.48
C ASP A 219 -5.18 -4.25 -1.22
N ILE A 220 -6.25 -4.03 -0.46
CA ILE A 220 -7.57 -3.63 -0.95
C ILE A 220 -7.96 -2.23 -0.44
N THR A 221 -6.97 -1.45 0.01
CA THR A 221 -7.19 -0.07 0.46
C THR A 221 -7.87 0.73 -0.63
N THR A 222 -8.92 1.46 -0.26
CA THR A 222 -9.67 2.29 -1.21
C THR A 222 -8.75 3.27 -1.93
N GLN A 223 -8.96 3.40 -3.23
CA GLN A 223 -8.19 4.30 -4.10
C GLN A 223 -8.92 5.62 -4.39
N ILE A 224 -10.06 5.85 -3.74
CA ILE A 224 -10.79 7.13 -3.84
C ILE A 224 -9.89 8.33 -3.54
N PRO A 225 -8.99 8.31 -2.55
CA PRO A 225 -8.08 9.43 -2.31
C PRO A 225 -7.22 9.78 -3.53
N VAL A 226 -6.65 8.77 -4.18
CA VAL A 226 -5.80 8.97 -5.37
C VAL A 226 -6.62 9.51 -6.53
N ILE A 227 -7.81 8.94 -6.78
CA ILE A 227 -8.72 9.43 -7.84
C ILE A 227 -9.13 10.88 -7.57
N TYR A 228 -9.50 11.21 -6.33
CA TYR A 228 -9.88 12.56 -5.92
C TYR A 228 -8.75 13.56 -6.18
N ILE A 229 -7.51 13.22 -5.79
CA ILE A 229 -6.35 14.08 -6.03
C ILE A 229 -6.13 14.28 -7.54
N LEU A 230 -6.12 13.20 -8.33
CA LEU A 230 -5.92 13.28 -9.77
C LEU A 230 -6.99 14.15 -10.45
N GLU A 231 -8.27 13.94 -10.13
CA GLU A 231 -9.36 14.75 -10.69
C GLU A 231 -9.32 16.20 -10.20
N SER A 232 -8.99 16.45 -8.94
CA SER A 232 -8.92 17.81 -8.39
C SER A 232 -7.80 18.61 -9.05
N LEU A 233 -6.62 18.01 -9.18
CA LEU A 233 -5.48 18.59 -9.90
C LEU A 233 -5.87 18.89 -11.36
N GLY A 234 -6.43 17.91 -12.07
CA GLY A 234 -6.79 18.09 -13.46
C GLY A 234 -7.93 19.10 -13.68
N ARG A 235 -8.91 19.19 -12.78
CA ARG A 235 -9.98 20.22 -12.85
C ARG A 235 -9.45 21.62 -12.58
N LYS A 236 -8.59 21.80 -11.57
CA LYS A 236 -7.93 23.09 -11.29
C LYS A 236 -7.02 23.49 -12.45
N LEU A 237 -6.26 22.55 -12.99
CA LEU A 237 -5.44 22.75 -14.18
C LEU A 237 -6.26 23.21 -15.38
N ALA A 238 -7.41 22.58 -15.64
CA ALA A 238 -8.29 22.95 -16.75
C ALA A 238 -8.72 24.42 -16.67
N ARG A 239 -9.02 24.93 -15.47
CA ARG A 239 -9.41 26.34 -15.24
C ARG A 239 -8.27 27.34 -15.49
N LYS A 240 -7.01 26.91 -15.37
CA LYS A 240 -5.83 27.77 -15.60
C LYS A 240 -5.37 27.75 -17.07
N ILE A 241 -5.71 26.70 -17.82
CA ILE A 241 -5.36 26.55 -19.25
C ILE A 241 -6.46 27.13 -20.15
N SER A 242 -7.72 27.11 -19.71
CA SER A 242 -8.87 27.73 -20.39
C SER A 242 -8.82 29.26 -20.35
#